data_AF-A0A2K6WLC1-F1
#
_entry.id   AF-A0A2K6WLC1-F1
#
_cell.length_a   1.000
_cell.length_b   1.000
_cell.length_c   1.000
_cell.angle_alpha   90.00
_cell.angle_beta   90.00
_cell.angle_gamma   90.00
#
_symmetry.space_group_name_H-M   'P 1'
#
loop_
_entity.id
_entity.type
_entity.pdbx_description
1 polymer ?
#
loop_
_entity_poly.entity_id
_entity_poly.type
_entity_poly.pdbx_seq_one_letter_code
_entity_poly.pdbx_strand_id
1 'polypeptide(L)'
;MFSQFRRSFIPTCSQLSSMILSENSAFMTVGYCNMASDFRINEFTDKYLNRRKAEFTEKLEIFSPFQQATIPIYRVTNSEGQFIDPNYDFDFSKEMAVKMYKYMVTIHEMDKILYDSQRQGRISFYLTNTGEEAAQIGSAAGIHDDDLMYGQYREAGSLLYRGFSIEKFMHQCYGNAKDIGGGKQMPIHYGSSEHHFVTISSPLATQLPQAVGSAYAFKREKNGRIVLVYFGEGAASEGDAHAAMNMASTLKCPVIFFCRNNGYAISTPTTEQYGGDGIGGKGIGYGIHVIRVDGNDLIAVYNATKAAREIAEQNEPVLIEAMTYRLGHHSTSDDSSAYRHSEEVNTWHQKDNPIVRFRIILENKGWWSNEEDITYQKNIRKEVMEAFLNAEKVPKPNILSMFDDVYKEMPKILQEQRDELVEHLNKYGKYYPMKNFEGS
;
A
#
# COMPACT_ATOMS: atom_id res chain seq x y z
N MET A 1 40.05 11.39 -8.32
CA MET A 1 39.20 11.21 -9.52
C MET A 1 37.77 11.43 -9.03
N PHE A 2 37.38 12.71 -9.01
CA PHE A 2 36.22 13.26 -8.28
C PHE A 2 35.10 13.55 -9.29
N SER A 3 33.89 13.03 -9.05
CA SER A 3 32.66 13.59 -9.63
C SER A 3 31.53 13.46 -8.62
N GLN A 4 30.81 14.57 -8.48
CA GLN A 4 29.82 14.89 -7.46
C GLN A 4 28.55 14.04 -7.60
N PHE A 5 28.04 13.51 -6.49
CA PHE A 5 26.63 13.18 -6.33
C PHE A 5 25.96 14.31 -5.53
N ARG A 6 25.16 15.15 -6.18
CA ARG A 6 24.20 16.03 -5.48
C ARG A 6 22.98 15.17 -5.13
N ARG A 7 22.85 14.79 -3.85
CA ARG A 7 21.62 14.21 -3.31
C ARG A 7 20.61 15.33 -3.07
N SER A 8 19.39 15.13 -3.55
CA SER A 8 18.18 15.81 -3.08
C SER A 8 18.02 15.52 -1.59
N PHE A 9 18.37 16.50 -0.77
CA PHE A 9 18.26 16.42 0.69
C PHE A 9 16.79 16.47 1.10
N ILE A 10 16.21 15.31 1.46
CA ILE A 10 15.14 15.27 2.46
C ILE A 10 15.87 15.33 3.81
N PRO A 11 15.69 16.37 4.64
CA PRO A 11 16.40 16.46 5.92
C PRO A 11 15.96 15.29 6.80
N THR A 12 16.88 14.38 7.12
CA THR A 12 16.65 13.37 8.15
C THR A 12 16.55 14.08 9.51
N CYS A 13 15.73 13.55 10.42
CA CYS A 13 15.40 14.15 11.72
C CYS A 13 16.62 14.33 12.66
N SER A 14 17.83 13.96 12.23
CA SER A 14 19.10 14.20 12.94
C SER A 14 19.80 15.51 12.56
N GLN A 15 19.30 16.28 11.59
CA GLN A 15 19.86 17.57 11.16
C GLN A 15 18.94 18.79 11.40
N LEU A 16 17.76 18.59 11.99
CA LEU A 16 16.81 19.67 12.33
C LEU A 16 16.86 20.11 13.80
N SER A 17 17.81 19.60 14.59
CA SER A 17 17.97 19.93 16.00
C SER A 17 18.88 21.15 16.29
N SER A 18 19.31 21.91 15.27
CA SER A 18 20.31 22.98 15.46
C SER A 18 20.10 24.29 14.67
N MET A 19 18.90 24.61 14.17
CA MET A 19 18.65 25.84 13.41
C MET A 19 17.25 26.44 13.61
N ILE A 20 16.89 26.88 14.82
CA ILE A 20 15.87 27.93 15.05
C ILE A 20 16.29 28.75 16.28
N LEU A 21 17.24 29.67 16.10
CA LEU A 21 17.49 30.79 17.01
C LEU A 21 17.93 31.99 16.16
N SER A 22 16.98 32.83 15.77
CA SER A 22 17.25 34.18 15.27
C SER A 22 16.14 35.13 15.72
N GLU A 23 16.47 35.92 16.75
CA GLU A 23 16.14 37.33 16.97
C GLU A 23 14.80 37.87 16.44
N ASN A 24 13.85 38.15 17.36
CA ASN A 24 13.23 39.48 17.55
C ASN A 24 11.91 39.38 18.36
N SER A 25 11.96 39.82 19.63
CA SER A 25 11.05 40.84 20.20
C SER A 25 11.14 40.79 21.73
N ALA A 26 11.66 41.86 22.31
CA ALA A 26 11.75 42.05 23.75
C ALA A 26 10.37 42.36 24.34
N PHE A 27 9.83 41.43 25.13
CA PHE A 27 8.90 41.73 26.21
C PHE A 27 9.36 40.93 27.44
N MET A 28 10.05 41.60 28.35
CA MET A 28 10.39 41.08 29.67
C MET A 28 9.10 41.00 30.51
N THR A 29 8.49 39.82 30.56
CA THR A 29 7.62 39.42 31.66
C THR A 29 8.49 38.70 32.68
N VAL A 30 8.56 39.27 33.89
CA VAL A 30 9.32 38.74 35.03
C VAL A 30 8.75 37.38 35.42
N GLY A 31 9.33 36.31 34.87
CA GLY A 31 9.02 34.93 35.24
C GLY A 31 9.71 34.58 36.55
N TYR A 32 8.93 34.14 37.54
CA TYR A 32 9.45 33.50 38.74
C TYR A 32 10.19 32.21 38.35
N CYS A 33 11.49 32.31 38.11
CA CYS A 33 12.39 31.18 37.97
C CYS A 33 12.60 30.58 39.37
N ASN A 34 11.73 29.65 39.76
CA ASN A 34 11.84 28.93 41.03
C ASN A 34 12.51 27.58 40.72
N MET A 35 13.60 27.22 41.40
CA MET A 35 14.32 25.95 41.14
C MET A 35 13.40 24.71 41.13
N ALA A 36 12.26 24.79 41.83
CA ALA A 36 11.24 23.74 41.81
C ALA A 36 10.51 23.55 40.46
N SER A 37 10.33 24.61 39.65
CA SER A 37 9.76 24.46 38.29
C SER A 37 10.77 23.82 37.34
N ASP A 38 12.05 24.16 37.46
CA ASP A 38 13.10 23.64 36.58
C ASP A 38 13.25 22.12 36.74
N PHE A 39 13.21 21.62 37.98
CA PHE A 39 13.16 20.17 38.25
C PHE A 39 12.00 19.50 37.52
N ARG A 40 10.77 20.06 37.58
CA ARG A 40 9.60 19.46 36.94
C ARG A 40 9.69 19.52 35.42
N ILE A 41 10.15 20.64 34.85
CA ILE A 41 10.38 20.76 33.41
C ILE A 41 11.38 19.70 32.94
N ASN A 42 12.46 19.51 33.69
CA ASN A 42 13.46 18.49 33.38
C ASN A 42 12.88 17.07 33.45
N GLU A 43 12.14 16.73 34.52
CA GLU A 43 11.44 15.43 34.63
C GLU A 43 10.46 15.21 33.46
N PHE A 44 9.66 16.23 33.13
CA PHE A 44 8.67 16.14 32.05
C PHE A 44 9.34 15.94 30.69
N THR A 45 10.41 16.70 30.44
CA THR A 45 11.23 16.59 29.23
C THR A 45 11.82 15.18 29.13
N ASP A 46 12.61 14.76 30.12
CA ASP A 46 13.44 13.57 30.02
C ASP A 46 12.65 12.27 30.10
N LYS A 47 11.59 12.22 30.93
CA LYS A 47 10.87 10.99 31.25
C LYS A 47 9.47 10.93 30.62
N TYR A 48 8.72 12.03 30.58
CA TYR A 48 7.29 11.98 30.25
C TYR A 48 7.00 12.27 28.78
N LEU A 49 7.73 13.19 28.18
CA LEU A 49 7.50 13.66 26.81
C LEU A 49 8.54 13.10 25.83
N ASN A 50 9.10 11.92 26.11
CA ASN A 50 10.08 11.24 25.27
C ASN A 50 11.26 12.14 24.87
N ARG A 51 11.85 12.85 25.83
CA ARG A 51 12.97 13.79 25.65
C ARG A 51 12.66 15.01 24.78
N ARG A 52 11.38 15.35 24.61
CA ARG A 52 10.94 16.60 23.99
C ARG A 52 10.89 17.69 25.04
N LYS A 53 11.55 18.82 24.77
CA LYS A 53 11.63 19.97 25.68
C LYS A 53 10.23 20.40 26.12
N ALA A 54 9.97 20.29 27.42
CA ALA A 54 8.75 20.79 28.05
C ALA A 54 8.90 22.28 28.41
N GLU A 55 7.81 23.03 28.36
CA GLU A 55 7.74 24.41 28.84
C GLU A 55 6.40 24.62 29.55
N PHE A 56 6.39 25.39 30.65
CA PHE A 56 5.14 25.84 31.26
C PHE A 56 4.58 27.04 30.51
N THR A 57 3.24 27.19 30.52
CA THR A 57 2.55 28.37 30.02
C THR A 57 1.50 28.83 31.01
N GLU A 58 1.38 30.14 31.19
CA GLU A 58 0.31 30.77 31.99
C GLU A 58 -0.94 31.06 31.14
N LYS A 59 -0.86 30.85 29.82
CA LYS A 59 -1.97 31.04 28.89
C LYS A 59 -2.81 29.77 28.84
N LEU A 60 -4.06 29.86 29.29
CA LEU A 60 -5.05 28.79 29.08
C LEU A 60 -5.44 28.77 27.60
N GLU A 61 -4.87 27.83 26.85
CA GLU A 61 -5.13 27.62 25.44
C GLU A 61 -5.29 26.13 25.17
N ILE A 62 -6.37 25.78 24.46
CA ILE A 62 -6.59 24.42 23.95
C ILE A 62 -6.25 24.45 22.46
N PHE A 63 -5.32 23.61 22.04
CA PHE A 63 -4.93 23.53 20.63
C PHE A 63 -6.09 23.03 19.78
N SER A 64 -6.49 23.85 18.81
CA SER A 64 -7.47 23.44 17.80
C SER A 64 -6.73 22.78 16.62
N PRO A 65 -7.13 21.58 16.16
CA PRO A 65 -6.54 20.98 14.97
C PRO A 65 -6.77 21.84 13.72
N PHE A 66 -7.83 22.67 13.70
CA PHE A 66 -8.16 23.56 12.58
C PHE A 66 -7.26 24.80 12.49
N GLN A 67 -6.43 25.06 13.50
CA GLN A 67 -5.45 26.15 13.49
C GLN A 67 -4.05 25.66 13.11
N GLN A 68 -3.85 24.34 13.00
CA GLN A 68 -2.57 23.76 12.62
C GLN A 68 -2.49 23.65 11.09
N ALA A 69 -1.32 23.97 10.52
CA ALA A 69 -1.07 23.74 9.12
C ALA A 69 -1.11 22.23 8.83
N THR A 70 -1.74 21.85 7.71
CA THR A 70 -1.79 20.46 7.28
C THR A 70 -0.43 20.00 6.76
N ILE A 71 -0.20 18.69 6.80
CA ILE A 71 1.00 18.08 6.21
C ILE A 71 0.95 18.31 4.68
N PRO A 72 2.00 18.93 4.08
CA PRO A 72 2.02 19.21 2.66
C PRO A 72 2.13 17.93 1.83
N ILE A 73 1.58 17.96 0.61
CA ILE A 73 1.63 16.85 -0.34
C ILE A 73 2.90 16.96 -1.20
N TYR A 74 3.84 16.05 -1.01
CA TYR A 74 5.06 15.98 -1.83
C TYR A 74 4.74 15.51 -3.26
N ARG A 75 5.21 16.28 -4.25
CA ARG A 75 5.11 15.98 -5.68
C ARG A 75 6.40 16.40 -6.38
N VAL A 76 6.73 15.70 -7.46
CA VAL A 76 7.89 15.97 -8.34
C VAL A 76 7.44 16.64 -9.63
N THR A 77 6.26 16.28 -10.11
CA THR A 77 5.65 16.79 -11.34
C THR A 77 4.32 17.49 -11.06
N ASN A 78 3.78 18.22 -12.04
CA ASN A 78 2.37 18.61 -12.06
C ASN A 78 1.51 17.51 -12.72
N SER A 79 0.19 17.68 -12.68
CA SER A 79 -0.78 16.73 -13.27
C SER A 79 -0.60 16.57 -14.79
N GLU A 80 0.01 17.56 -15.45
CA GLU A 80 0.37 17.53 -16.87
C GLU A 80 1.71 16.82 -17.17
N GLY A 81 2.37 16.23 -16.17
CA GLY A 81 3.63 15.50 -16.35
C GLY A 81 4.87 16.39 -16.58
N GLN A 82 4.81 17.67 -16.21
CA GLN A 82 5.95 18.59 -16.23
C GLN A 82 6.64 18.61 -14.86
N PHE A 83 7.96 18.63 -14.85
CA PHE A 83 8.73 18.72 -13.61
C PHE A 83 8.57 20.09 -12.95
N ILE A 84 8.34 20.09 -11.63
CA ILE A 84 8.30 21.32 -10.82
C ILE A 84 9.69 21.95 -10.72
N ASP A 85 10.71 21.10 -10.52
CA ASP A 85 12.12 21.48 -10.67
C ASP A 85 12.58 21.08 -12.08
N PRO A 86 12.84 22.05 -12.99
CA PRO A 86 13.30 21.75 -14.34
C PRO A 86 14.62 20.97 -14.39
N ASN A 87 15.41 20.99 -13.29
CA ASN A 87 16.69 20.29 -13.18
C ASN A 87 16.58 18.95 -12.44
N TYR A 88 15.36 18.44 -12.23
CA TYR A 88 15.15 17.16 -11.57
C TYR A 88 15.92 16.03 -12.28
N ASP A 89 16.75 15.34 -11.51
CA ASP A 89 17.51 14.17 -11.95
C ASP A 89 16.85 12.89 -11.41
N PHE A 90 16.70 11.90 -12.29
CA PHE A 90 16.06 10.64 -11.92
C PHE A 90 17.01 9.80 -11.09
N ASP A 91 16.51 9.25 -9.98
CA ASP A 91 17.26 8.32 -9.13
C ASP A 91 17.04 6.85 -9.56
N PHE A 92 16.62 6.65 -10.82
CA PHE A 92 16.43 5.35 -11.46
C PHE A 92 16.70 5.44 -12.97
N SER A 93 17.06 4.31 -13.59
CA SER A 93 17.41 4.26 -15.02
C SER A 93 16.20 4.34 -15.96
N LYS A 94 16.45 4.60 -17.25
CA LYS A 94 15.44 4.52 -18.31
C LYS A 94 14.73 3.16 -18.31
N GLU A 95 15.47 2.07 -18.18
CA GLU A 95 14.94 0.71 -18.19
C GLU A 95 13.96 0.49 -17.04
N MET A 96 14.30 0.99 -15.84
CA MET A 96 13.43 0.92 -14.67
C MET A 96 12.18 1.81 -14.84
N ALA A 97 12.33 3.00 -15.43
CA ALA A 97 11.21 3.88 -15.75
C ALA A 97 10.22 3.19 -16.71
N VAL A 98 10.71 2.65 -17.82
CA VAL A 98 9.90 1.92 -18.80
C VAL A 98 9.27 0.66 -18.18
N LYS A 99 9.99 -0.07 -17.31
CA LYS A 99 9.45 -1.21 -16.55
C LYS A 99 8.25 -0.79 -15.70
N MET A 100 8.37 0.28 -14.91
CA MET A 100 7.29 0.78 -14.06
C MET A 100 6.06 1.17 -14.88
N TYR A 101 6.25 1.90 -15.98
CA TYR A 101 5.16 2.26 -16.88
C TYR A 101 4.42 1.05 -17.45
N LYS A 102 5.19 0.09 -17.99
CA LYS A 102 4.66 -1.16 -18.54
C LYS A 102 3.80 -1.93 -17.54
N TYR A 103 4.21 -2.00 -16.28
CA TYR A 103 3.41 -2.67 -15.25
C TYR A 103 2.15 -1.90 -14.85
N MET A 104 2.15 -0.57 -14.84
CA MET A 104 0.91 0.20 -14.67
C MET A 104 -0.08 -0.07 -15.80
N VAL A 105 0.39 -0.13 -17.05
CA VAL A 105 -0.44 -0.49 -18.21
C VAL A 105 -0.93 -1.94 -18.11
N THR A 106 -0.06 -2.87 -17.69
CA THR A 106 -0.41 -4.29 -17.54
C THR A 106 -1.53 -4.48 -16.53
N ILE A 107 -1.43 -3.89 -15.33
CA ILE A 107 -2.47 -4.04 -14.31
C ILE A 107 -3.79 -3.42 -14.75
N HIS A 108 -3.75 -2.29 -15.48
CA HIS A 108 -4.95 -1.67 -16.05
C HIS A 108 -5.65 -2.55 -17.09
N GLU A 109 -4.90 -3.20 -17.99
CA GLU A 109 -5.48 -4.14 -18.96
C GLU A 109 -5.98 -5.43 -18.31
N MET A 110 -5.30 -5.93 -17.27
CA MET A 110 -5.79 -7.03 -16.43
C MET A 110 -7.12 -6.68 -15.76
N ASP A 111 -7.22 -5.50 -15.19
CA ASP A 111 -8.43 -5.05 -14.50
C ASP A 111 -9.63 -5.00 -15.43
N LYS A 112 -9.47 -4.49 -16.65
CA LYS A 112 -10.56 -4.47 -17.65
C LYS A 112 -11.08 -5.88 -17.92
N ILE A 113 -10.18 -6.83 -18.19
CA ILE A 113 -10.55 -8.20 -18.56
C ILE A 113 -11.19 -8.95 -17.38
N LEU A 114 -10.62 -8.85 -16.18
CA LEU A 114 -11.12 -9.55 -14.99
C LEU A 114 -12.41 -8.93 -14.45
N TYR A 115 -12.56 -7.60 -14.53
CA TYR A 115 -13.81 -6.94 -14.21
C TYR A 115 -14.95 -7.40 -15.13
N ASP A 116 -14.73 -7.38 -16.46
CA ASP A 116 -15.72 -7.86 -17.43
C ASP A 116 -16.02 -9.36 -17.26
N SER A 117 -15.01 -10.17 -16.96
CA SER A 117 -15.16 -11.59 -16.64
C SER A 117 -16.09 -11.82 -15.46
N GLN A 118 -15.93 -11.02 -14.40
CA GLN A 118 -16.80 -11.07 -13.24
C GLN A 118 -18.23 -10.68 -13.61
N ARG A 119 -18.43 -9.64 -14.43
CA ARG A 119 -19.77 -9.23 -14.92
C ARG A 119 -20.46 -10.33 -15.73
N GLN A 120 -19.70 -11.25 -16.34
CA GLN A 120 -20.20 -12.43 -17.04
C GLN A 120 -20.40 -13.65 -16.12
N GLY A 121 -20.07 -13.55 -14.82
CA GLY A 121 -20.18 -14.64 -13.85
C GLY A 121 -19.11 -15.73 -13.99
N ARG A 122 -18.02 -15.48 -14.73
CA ARG A 122 -16.92 -16.44 -14.92
C ARG A 122 -16.01 -16.55 -13.69
N ILE A 123 -15.88 -15.45 -12.96
CA ILE A 123 -15.28 -15.39 -11.62
C ILE A 123 -16.28 -14.76 -10.65
N SER A 124 -16.15 -15.03 -9.36
CA SER A 124 -17.17 -14.63 -8.36
C SER A 124 -17.05 -13.18 -7.89
N PHE A 125 -15.84 -12.61 -7.88
CA PHE A 125 -15.56 -11.30 -7.30
C PHE A 125 -14.33 -10.65 -7.96
N TYR A 126 -14.27 -9.32 -8.00
CA TYR A 126 -13.07 -8.59 -8.42
C TYR A 126 -13.04 -7.15 -7.87
N LEU A 127 -11.83 -6.61 -7.68
CA LEU A 127 -11.56 -5.19 -7.38
C LEU A 127 -10.57 -4.67 -8.44
N THR A 128 -10.80 -3.46 -8.95
CA THR A 128 -9.83 -2.80 -9.83
C THR A 128 -8.85 -1.94 -9.04
N ASN A 129 -7.70 -1.67 -9.65
CA ASN A 129 -6.60 -0.87 -9.16
C ASN A 129 -6.59 0.53 -9.79
N THR A 130 -7.59 0.85 -10.62
CA THR A 130 -7.66 2.06 -11.44
C THR A 130 -7.58 3.33 -10.60
N GLY A 131 -6.59 4.16 -10.87
CA GLY A 131 -6.25 5.38 -10.14
C GLY A 131 -5.16 5.20 -9.10
N GLU A 132 -4.85 3.96 -8.68
CA GLU A 132 -3.88 3.67 -7.62
C GLU A 132 -2.62 2.96 -8.15
N GLU A 133 -2.44 2.89 -9.49
CA GLU A 133 -1.35 2.15 -10.12
C GLU A 133 0.02 2.73 -9.78
N ALA A 134 0.15 4.06 -9.76
CA ALA A 134 1.41 4.73 -9.41
C ALA A 134 1.79 4.50 -7.95
N ALA A 135 0.80 4.56 -7.04
CA ALA A 135 1.01 4.28 -5.62
C ALA A 135 1.53 2.85 -5.39
N GLN A 136 0.99 1.87 -6.12
CA GLN A 136 1.41 0.47 -6.02
C GLN A 136 2.80 0.23 -6.63
N ILE A 137 2.98 0.60 -7.90
CA ILE A 137 4.24 0.34 -8.63
C ILE A 137 5.40 1.16 -8.09
N GLY A 138 5.17 2.46 -7.82
CA GLY A 138 6.22 3.34 -7.29
C GLY A 138 6.73 2.90 -5.93
N SER A 139 5.84 2.43 -5.05
CA SER A 139 6.25 1.97 -3.71
C SER A 139 6.95 0.62 -3.75
N ALA A 140 6.46 -0.33 -4.55
CA ALA A 140 7.15 -1.61 -4.74
C ALA A 140 8.55 -1.44 -5.37
N ALA A 141 8.70 -0.48 -6.29
CA ALA A 141 9.98 -0.13 -6.89
C ALA A 141 10.94 0.58 -5.92
N GLY A 142 10.41 1.25 -4.90
CA GLY A 142 11.19 1.99 -3.90
C GLY A 142 11.78 1.13 -2.78
N ILE A 143 11.49 -0.18 -2.75
CA ILE A 143 12.03 -1.13 -1.76
C ILE A 143 12.86 -2.24 -2.40
N HIS A 144 13.59 -3.02 -1.60
CA HIS A 144 14.32 -4.17 -2.12
C HIS A 144 13.37 -5.35 -2.41
N ASP A 145 13.77 -6.23 -3.34
CA ASP A 145 12.98 -7.40 -3.71
C ASP A 145 12.77 -8.37 -2.53
N ASP A 146 13.73 -8.41 -1.59
CA ASP A 146 13.69 -9.26 -0.40
C ASP A 146 12.96 -8.62 0.79
N ASP A 147 12.55 -7.35 0.74
CA ASP A 147 11.74 -6.75 1.81
C ASP A 147 10.35 -7.43 1.86
N LEU A 148 9.75 -7.55 3.04
CA LEU A 148 8.46 -8.24 3.18
C LEU A 148 7.30 -7.27 2.94
N MET A 149 6.32 -7.67 2.13
CA MET A 149 5.10 -6.89 1.88
C MET A 149 3.88 -7.55 2.51
N TYR A 150 3.06 -6.73 3.17
CA TYR A 150 1.70 -7.05 3.57
C TYR A 150 0.73 -6.13 2.83
N GLY A 151 -0.31 -6.69 2.22
CA GLY A 151 -1.33 -5.91 1.52
C GLY A 151 -2.69 -5.92 2.23
N GLN A 152 -3.64 -5.21 1.63
CA GLN A 152 -5.04 -5.20 2.03
C GLN A 152 -5.93 -5.93 1.01
N TYR A 153 -5.88 -5.52 -0.26
CA TYR A 153 -6.56 -6.14 -1.42
C TYR A 153 -6.45 -5.31 -2.72
N ARG A 154 -5.74 -4.16 -2.73
CA ARG A 154 -5.46 -3.34 -3.94
C ARG A 154 -3.96 -3.16 -4.13
N GLU A 155 -3.23 -4.25 -4.02
CA GLU A 155 -1.76 -4.28 -4.13
C GLU A 155 -1.28 -5.20 -5.25
N ALA A 156 -2.18 -5.51 -6.20
CA ALA A 156 -1.88 -6.39 -7.32
C ALA A 156 -0.76 -5.83 -8.21
N GLY A 157 -0.71 -4.51 -8.41
CA GLY A 157 0.39 -3.83 -9.07
C GLY A 157 1.73 -4.03 -8.35
N SER A 158 1.76 -3.92 -7.02
CA SER A 158 2.97 -4.14 -6.24
C SER A 158 3.50 -5.58 -6.38
N LEU A 159 2.59 -6.55 -6.34
CA LEU A 159 2.92 -7.97 -6.51
C LEU A 159 3.34 -8.28 -7.97
N LEU A 160 2.69 -7.67 -8.95
CA LEU A 160 3.05 -7.78 -10.37
C LEU A 160 4.46 -7.21 -10.64
N TYR A 161 4.80 -6.07 -10.03
CA TYR A 161 6.14 -5.47 -10.17
C TYR A 161 7.26 -6.38 -9.67
N ARG A 162 6.99 -7.17 -8.62
CA ARG A 162 7.92 -8.17 -8.09
C ARG A 162 8.09 -9.41 -8.97
N GLY A 163 7.31 -9.56 -10.03
CA GLY A 163 7.42 -10.69 -10.96
C GLY A 163 6.33 -11.74 -10.85
N PHE A 164 5.28 -11.50 -10.05
CA PHE A 164 4.14 -12.41 -10.02
C PHE A 164 3.45 -12.44 -11.38
N SER A 165 3.46 -13.60 -12.02
CA SER A 165 2.98 -13.76 -13.39
C SER A 165 1.48 -13.51 -13.51
N ILE A 166 1.06 -13.00 -14.67
CA ILE A 166 -0.36 -12.85 -15.05
C ILE A 166 -1.12 -14.18 -14.88
N GLU A 167 -0.51 -15.31 -15.24
CA GLU A 167 -1.10 -16.64 -15.09
C GLU A 167 -1.47 -16.97 -13.64
N LYS A 168 -0.54 -16.73 -12.70
CA LYS A 168 -0.79 -16.94 -11.26
C LYS A 168 -1.95 -16.06 -10.75
N PHE A 169 -2.06 -14.79 -11.21
CA PHE A 169 -3.22 -13.95 -10.89
C PHE A 169 -4.54 -14.58 -11.39
N MET A 170 -4.55 -15.05 -12.65
CA MET A 170 -5.73 -15.69 -13.24
C MET A 170 -6.10 -16.99 -12.49
N HIS A 171 -5.11 -17.80 -12.12
CA HIS A 171 -5.34 -19.05 -11.38
C HIS A 171 -5.99 -18.81 -10.02
N GLN A 172 -5.55 -17.79 -9.28
CA GLN A 172 -6.16 -17.40 -8.01
C GLN A 172 -7.59 -16.87 -8.20
N CYS A 173 -7.83 -15.98 -9.17
CA CYS A 173 -9.18 -15.48 -9.45
C CYS A 173 -10.17 -16.57 -9.87
N TYR A 174 -9.69 -17.60 -10.59
CA TYR A 174 -10.51 -18.77 -10.90
C TYR A 174 -10.59 -19.75 -9.72
N GLY A 175 -9.67 -19.74 -8.77
CA GLY A 175 -9.54 -20.79 -7.75
C GLY A 175 -9.36 -22.17 -8.38
N ASN A 176 -8.52 -22.27 -9.41
CA ASN A 176 -8.27 -23.53 -10.13
C ASN A 176 -7.13 -24.34 -9.48
N ALA A 177 -6.87 -25.56 -9.95
CA ALA A 177 -5.87 -26.47 -9.40
C ALA A 177 -4.42 -25.95 -9.43
N LYS A 178 -4.13 -24.92 -10.23
CA LYS A 178 -2.82 -24.26 -10.30
C LYS A 178 -2.71 -23.02 -9.41
N ASP A 179 -3.76 -22.68 -8.67
CA ASP A 179 -3.68 -21.66 -7.63
C ASP A 179 -2.77 -22.15 -6.49
N ILE A 180 -1.73 -21.39 -6.19
CA ILE A 180 -0.83 -21.65 -5.06
C ILE A 180 -1.53 -21.55 -3.70
N GLY A 181 -2.66 -20.85 -3.63
CA GLY A 181 -3.55 -20.81 -2.47
C GLY A 181 -4.55 -21.97 -2.39
N GLY A 182 -4.51 -22.91 -3.35
CA GLY A 182 -5.37 -24.09 -3.40
C GLY A 182 -6.86 -23.79 -3.64
N GLY A 183 -7.19 -22.62 -4.22
CA GLY A 183 -8.57 -22.22 -4.48
C GLY A 183 -9.40 -21.98 -3.21
N LYS A 184 -8.74 -21.77 -2.06
CA LYS A 184 -9.38 -21.72 -0.73
C LYS A 184 -9.94 -20.34 -0.36
N GLN A 185 -9.49 -19.28 -1.03
CA GLN A 185 -9.89 -17.90 -0.75
C GLN A 185 -10.68 -17.27 -1.90
N MET A 186 -11.38 -16.18 -1.58
CA MET A 186 -12.05 -15.32 -2.56
C MET A 186 -11.05 -14.86 -3.64
N PRO A 187 -11.49 -14.62 -4.89
CA PRO A 187 -10.67 -13.94 -5.88
C PRO A 187 -10.02 -12.68 -5.29
N ILE A 188 -8.87 -12.29 -5.82
CA ILE A 188 -7.99 -11.18 -5.40
C ILE A 188 -7.25 -11.34 -4.07
N HIS A 189 -7.42 -12.47 -3.37
CA HIS A 189 -6.65 -12.77 -2.16
C HIS A 189 -5.27 -13.37 -2.50
N TYR A 190 -4.46 -12.58 -3.21
CA TYR A 190 -3.15 -13.02 -3.68
C TYR A 190 -2.14 -13.17 -2.53
N GLY A 191 -1.15 -14.02 -2.74
CA GLY A 191 -0.06 -14.26 -1.78
C GLY A 191 1.07 -15.01 -2.46
N SER A 192 2.32 -14.73 -2.09
CA SER A 192 3.47 -15.47 -2.64
C SER A 192 4.70 -15.37 -1.75
N SER A 193 5.15 -16.50 -1.23
CA SER A 193 6.40 -16.61 -0.48
C SER A 193 7.62 -16.27 -1.34
N GLU A 194 7.63 -16.71 -2.60
CA GLU A 194 8.65 -16.42 -3.62
C GLU A 194 8.88 -14.92 -3.81
N HIS A 195 7.81 -14.12 -3.74
CA HIS A 195 7.85 -12.67 -3.97
C HIS A 195 7.80 -11.86 -2.66
N HIS A 196 7.99 -12.53 -1.52
CA HIS A 196 7.90 -11.95 -0.18
C HIS A 196 6.63 -11.11 0.02
N PHE A 197 5.49 -11.64 -0.41
CA PHE A 197 4.17 -11.01 -0.28
C PHE A 197 3.24 -11.90 0.53
N VAL A 198 2.87 -11.46 1.73
CA VAL A 198 2.00 -12.24 2.62
C VAL A 198 0.59 -12.30 2.06
N THR A 199 -0.01 -13.49 2.11
CA THR A 199 -1.35 -13.74 1.57
C THR A 199 -2.39 -12.81 2.17
N ILE A 200 -3.15 -12.15 1.31
CA ILE A 200 -4.24 -11.25 1.69
C ILE A 200 -5.33 -12.00 2.46
N SER A 201 -5.93 -11.32 3.45
CA SER A 201 -7.14 -11.75 4.15
C SER A 201 -8.19 -10.63 4.12
N SER A 202 -9.49 -10.99 4.14
CA SER A 202 -10.59 -10.02 4.06
C SER A 202 -10.67 -9.04 5.26
N PRO A 203 -10.46 -9.46 6.52
CA PRO A 203 -10.57 -8.57 7.67
C PRO A 203 -9.57 -7.40 7.60
N LEU A 204 -10.10 -6.18 7.59
CA LEU A 204 -9.30 -4.97 7.43
C LEU A 204 -8.35 -4.78 8.62
N ALA A 205 -7.21 -4.14 8.36
CA ALA A 205 -6.19 -3.74 9.34
C ALA A 205 -5.49 -4.86 10.11
N THR A 206 -5.98 -6.10 10.10
CA THR A 206 -5.38 -7.24 10.81
C THR A 206 -3.91 -7.49 10.43
N GLN A 207 -3.53 -7.17 9.20
CA GLN A 207 -2.17 -7.27 8.70
C GLN A 207 -1.21 -6.24 9.33
N LEU A 208 -1.72 -5.12 9.87
CA LEU A 208 -0.90 -4.04 10.41
C LEU A 208 -0.09 -4.49 11.65
N PRO A 209 -0.70 -5.02 12.73
CA PRO A 209 0.07 -5.50 13.87
C PRO A 209 0.94 -6.72 13.52
N GLN A 210 0.51 -7.55 12.56
CA GLN A 210 1.30 -8.69 12.06
C GLN A 210 2.58 -8.22 11.36
N ALA A 211 2.47 -7.20 10.49
CA ALA A 211 3.61 -6.58 9.83
C ALA A 211 4.62 -6.01 10.84
N VAL A 212 4.13 -5.39 11.91
CA VAL A 212 4.98 -4.90 13.01
C VAL A 212 5.70 -6.05 13.73
N GLY A 213 5.04 -7.19 13.93
CA GLY A 213 5.65 -8.40 14.49
C GLY A 213 6.79 -8.94 13.61
N SER A 214 6.57 -9.02 12.29
CA SER A 214 7.60 -9.42 11.33
C SER A 214 8.77 -8.44 11.28
N ALA A 215 8.50 -7.13 11.30
CA ALA A 215 9.54 -6.10 11.37
C ALA A 215 10.37 -6.21 12.65
N TYR A 216 9.71 -6.47 13.79
CA TYR A 216 10.40 -6.72 15.05
C TYR A 216 11.29 -7.96 15.00
N ALA A 217 10.87 -9.02 14.31
CA ALA A 217 11.70 -10.20 14.07
C ALA A 217 12.94 -9.86 13.21
N PHE A 218 12.78 -9.13 12.09
CA PHE A 218 13.90 -8.70 11.24
C PHE A 218 14.92 -7.84 12.00
N LYS A 219 14.44 -6.93 12.84
CA LYS A 219 15.30 -6.17 13.75
C LYS A 219 16.12 -7.07 14.67
N ARG A 220 15.50 -8.09 15.27
CA ARG A 220 16.19 -9.03 16.17
C ARG A 220 17.21 -9.88 15.42
N GLU A 221 16.92 -10.26 14.18
CA GLU A 221 17.82 -10.98 13.28
C GLU A 221 18.97 -10.11 12.75
N LYS A 222 18.82 -8.77 12.79
CA LYS A 222 19.80 -7.79 12.27
C LYS A 222 20.12 -8.02 10.78
N ASN A 223 19.10 -8.33 10.00
CA ASN A 223 19.24 -8.70 8.58
C ASN A 223 19.13 -7.50 7.62
N GLY A 224 18.85 -6.28 8.11
CA GLY A 224 18.71 -5.07 7.28
C GLY A 224 17.43 -4.99 6.45
N ARG A 225 16.53 -5.99 6.56
CA ARG A 225 15.25 -6.02 5.85
C ARG A 225 14.20 -5.18 6.57
N ILE A 226 13.30 -4.59 5.80
CA ILE A 226 12.14 -3.86 6.32
C ILE A 226 10.84 -4.58 5.98
N VAL A 227 9.75 -4.13 6.58
CA VAL A 227 8.40 -4.53 6.19
C VAL A 227 7.66 -3.33 5.62
N LEU A 228 7.09 -3.46 4.43
CA LEU A 228 6.14 -2.50 3.85
C LEU A 228 4.72 -3.05 4.04
N VAL A 229 3.84 -2.28 4.66
CA VAL A 229 2.44 -2.68 4.88
C VAL A 229 1.47 -1.66 4.32
N TYR A 230 0.60 -2.11 3.41
CA TYR A 230 -0.43 -1.29 2.77
C TYR A 230 -1.76 -1.35 3.51
N PHE A 231 -2.50 -0.25 3.47
CA PHE A 231 -3.87 -0.13 3.98
C PHE A 231 -4.56 1.11 3.41
N GLY A 232 -5.88 1.08 3.29
CA GLY A 232 -6.69 2.26 2.94
C GLY A 232 -6.96 3.16 4.15
N GLU A 233 -7.40 4.40 3.91
CA GLU A 233 -7.73 5.35 4.97
C GLU A 233 -8.88 4.87 5.86
N GLY A 234 -9.84 4.12 5.31
CA GLY A 234 -10.88 3.49 6.11
C GLY A 234 -10.38 2.38 7.05
N ALA A 235 -9.41 1.58 6.62
CA ALA A 235 -8.79 0.58 7.50
C ALA A 235 -7.99 1.22 8.64
N ALA A 236 -7.55 2.47 8.47
CA ALA A 236 -6.86 3.21 9.52
C ALA A 236 -7.80 3.68 10.68
N SER A 237 -9.09 3.38 10.60
CA SER A 237 -10.06 3.57 11.69
C SER A 237 -10.25 2.33 12.56
N GLU A 238 -9.73 1.17 12.16
CA GLU A 238 -9.75 -0.05 12.96
C GLU A 238 -8.81 0.03 14.16
N GLY A 239 -9.15 -0.65 15.26
CA GLY A 239 -8.33 -0.69 16.47
C GLY A 239 -6.93 -1.26 16.24
N ASP A 240 -6.79 -2.19 15.29
CA ASP A 240 -5.51 -2.80 14.92
C ASP A 240 -4.53 -1.79 14.31
N ALA A 241 -5.01 -0.73 13.64
CA ALA A 241 -4.16 0.34 13.14
C ALA A 241 -3.52 1.13 14.30
N HIS A 242 -4.31 1.45 15.33
CA HIS A 242 -3.81 2.09 16.55
C HIS A 242 -2.77 1.22 17.27
N ALA A 243 -3.08 -0.07 17.44
CA ALA A 243 -2.16 -1.02 18.06
C ALA A 243 -0.83 -1.11 17.29
N ALA A 244 -0.89 -1.25 15.96
CA ALA A 244 0.29 -1.36 15.11
C ALA A 244 1.18 -0.12 15.16
N MET A 245 0.62 1.07 14.99
CA MET A 245 1.39 2.33 15.01
C MET A 245 2.10 2.54 16.35
N ASN A 246 1.42 2.31 17.47
CA ASN A 246 2.01 2.46 18.80
C ASN A 246 3.10 1.41 19.06
N MET A 247 2.85 0.13 18.72
CA MET A 247 3.85 -0.93 18.87
C MET A 247 5.08 -0.68 18.01
N ALA A 248 4.93 -0.25 16.75
CA ALA A 248 6.06 0.03 15.87
C ALA A 248 6.97 1.14 16.40
N SER A 249 6.38 2.20 16.96
CA SER A 249 7.13 3.31 17.57
C SER A 249 7.88 2.87 18.83
N THR A 250 7.16 2.27 19.79
CA THR A 250 7.74 1.88 21.09
C THR A 250 8.77 0.76 20.97
N LEU A 251 8.54 -0.20 20.08
CA LEU A 251 9.46 -1.31 19.82
C LEU A 251 10.54 -0.95 18.79
N LYS A 252 10.47 0.26 18.20
CA LYS A 252 11.38 0.76 17.17
C LYS A 252 11.53 -0.26 16.04
N CYS A 253 10.44 -0.51 15.32
CA CYS A 253 10.39 -1.53 14.27
C CYS A 253 10.79 -0.96 12.89
N PRO A 254 11.52 -1.74 12.07
CA PRO A 254 11.84 -1.39 10.68
C PRO A 254 10.64 -1.61 9.75
N VAL A 255 9.64 -0.74 9.85
CA VAL A 255 8.37 -0.85 9.12
C VAL A 255 7.98 0.45 8.43
N ILE A 256 7.49 0.34 7.20
CA ILE A 256 6.86 1.41 6.44
C ILE A 256 5.36 1.12 6.38
N PHE A 257 4.57 2.01 6.96
CA PHE A 257 3.13 2.05 6.81
C PHE A 257 2.80 2.85 5.55
N PHE A 258 2.18 2.23 4.56
CA PHE A 258 1.78 2.87 3.31
C PHE A 258 0.25 2.99 3.24
N CYS A 259 -0.25 4.15 3.61
CA CYS A 259 -1.68 4.47 3.56
C CYS A 259 -2.06 4.96 2.16
N ARG A 260 -3.00 4.29 1.51
CA ARG A 260 -3.65 4.76 0.27
C ARG A 260 -4.92 5.52 0.66
N ASN A 261 -4.84 6.85 0.65
CA ASN A 261 -6.00 7.70 0.94
C ASN A 261 -6.66 8.10 -0.38
N ASN A 262 -7.74 7.39 -0.72
CA ASN A 262 -8.45 7.56 -1.98
C ASN A 262 -9.81 8.28 -1.83
N GLY A 263 -10.06 8.84 -0.64
CA GLY A 263 -11.26 9.60 -0.31
C GLY A 263 -12.48 8.78 0.11
N TYR A 264 -12.47 7.45 -0.05
CA TYR A 264 -13.67 6.61 0.16
C TYR A 264 -13.40 5.21 0.70
N ALA A 265 -14.05 4.88 1.82
CA ALA A 265 -14.20 3.52 2.32
C ALA A 265 -15.56 2.94 1.91
N ILE A 266 -15.59 2.16 0.83
CA ILE A 266 -16.83 1.78 0.13
C ILE A 266 -17.60 3.03 -0.28
N SER A 267 -18.67 3.40 0.44
CA SER A 267 -19.49 4.60 0.24
C SER A 267 -19.20 5.73 1.22
N THR A 268 -18.43 5.48 2.28
CA THR A 268 -18.15 6.45 3.35
C THR A 268 -17.05 7.42 2.91
N PRO A 269 -17.33 8.72 2.71
CA PRO A 269 -16.31 9.70 2.38
C PRO A 269 -15.41 9.99 3.60
N THR A 270 -14.22 10.54 3.37
CA THR A 270 -13.27 10.86 4.46
C THR A 270 -13.80 11.83 5.51
N THR A 271 -14.76 12.69 5.15
CA THR A 271 -15.44 13.61 6.10
C THR A 271 -16.27 12.88 7.16
N GLU A 272 -16.66 11.64 6.89
CA GLU A 272 -17.34 10.74 7.84
C GLU A 272 -16.40 9.69 8.43
N GLN A 273 -15.15 9.64 7.97
CA GLN A 273 -14.15 8.67 8.42
C GLN A 273 -13.28 9.21 9.56
N TYR A 274 -12.87 10.49 9.49
CA TYR A 274 -12.03 11.12 10.52
C TYR A 274 -12.24 12.63 10.58
N GLY A 275 -11.98 13.23 11.75
CA GLY A 275 -12.03 14.69 11.95
C GLY A 275 -10.67 15.41 11.90
N GLY A 276 -9.58 14.69 11.65
CA GLY A 276 -8.20 15.22 11.67
C GLY A 276 -7.59 15.43 10.28
N ASP A 277 -6.30 15.80 10.25
CA ASP A 277 -5.51 15.96 9.02
C ASP A 277 -5.07 14.61 8.43
N GLY A 278 -6.03 13.87 7.89
CA GLY A 278 -5.79 12.58 7.25
C GLY A 278 -5.19 11.53 8.18
N ILE A 279 -4.54 10.53 7.59
CA ILE A 279 -3.83 9.50 8.33
C ILE A 279 -2.44 9.98 8.73
N GLY A 280 -1.79 10.82 7.91
CA GLY A 280 -0.50 11.44 8.23
C GLY A 280 -0.53 12.15 9.59
N GLY A 281 -1.58 12.92 9.89
CA GLY A 281 -1.73 13.61 11.17
C GLY A 281 -1.74 12.67 12.39
N LYS A 282 -2.16 11.41 12.22
CA LYS A 282 -2.12 10.41 13.29
C LYS A 282 -0.68 9.95 13.59
N GLY A 283 0.15 9.76 12.57
CA GLY A 283 1.51 9.22 12.70
C GLY A 283 2.42 10.04 13.62
N ILE A 284 2.33 11.38 13.53
CA ILE A 284 3.11 12.30 14.38
C ILE A 284 2.81 12.06 15.87
N GLY A 285 1.55 11.80 16.21
CA GLY A 285 1.10 11.54 17.59
C GLY A 285 1.73 10.29 18.21
N TYR A 286 2.03 9.27 17.39
CA TYR A 286 2.73 8.05 17.86
C TYR A 286 4.25 8.21 17.90
N GLY A 287 4.80 9.31 17.36
CA GLY A 287 6.25 9.48 17.20
C GLY A 287 6.85 8.72 16.02
N ILE A 288 6.06 8.53 14.96
CA ILE A 288 6.47 7.92 13.69
C ILE A 288 6.87 9.04 12.71
N HIS A 289 7.86 8.82 11.84
CA HIS A 289 8.16 9.75 10.74
C HIS A 289 7.01 9.77 9.74
N VAL A 290 6.62 10.94 9.25
CA VAL A 290 5.45 11.07 8.36
C VAL A 290 5.80 11.86 7.11
N ILE A 291 5.32 11.37 5.96
CA ILE A 291 5.27 12.12 4.71
C ILE A 291 3.92 11.89 4.04
N ARG A 292 3.35 12.93 3.44
CA ARG A 292 2.21 12.84 2.54
C ARG A 292 2.70 13.05 1.11
N VAL A 293 2.24 12.24 0.17
CA VAL A 293 2.70 12.26 -1.22
C VAL A 293 1.53 12.31 -2.19
N ASP A 294 1.76 12.90 -3.36
CA ASP A 294 0.88 12.79 -4.51
C ASP A 294 0.95 11.34 -5.02
N GLY A 295 -0.09 10.56 -4.74
CA GLY A 295 -0.18 9.15 -5.09
C GLY A 295 -0.32 8.88 -6.59
N ASN A 296 -0.62 9.91 -7.40
CA ASN A 296 -0.65 9.84 -8.85
C ASN A 296 0.70 10.20 -9.49
N ASP A 297 1.62 10.77 -8.71
CA ASP A 297 3.00 11.02 -9.12
C ASP A 297 3.89 9.81 -8.78
N LEU A 298 4.08 8.92 -9.76
CA LEU A 298 4.92 7.73 -9.61
C LEU A 298 6.33 8.07 -9.08
N ILE A 299 6.90 9.18 -9.54
CA ILE A 299 8.26 9.59 -9.14
C ILE A 299 8.26 10.03 -7.67
N ALA A 300 7.24 10.77 -7.24
CA ALA A 300 7.12 11.18 -5.84
C ALA A 300 6.92 9.98 -4.91
N VAL A 301 6.06 9.03 -5.30
CA VAL A 301 5.83 7.79 -4.55
C VAL A 301 7.12 6.97 -4.45
N TYR A 302 7.85 6.79 -5.56
CA TYR A 302 9.14 6.09 -5.57
C TYR A 302 10.14 6.74 -4.63
N ASN A 303 10.35 8.06 -4.77
CA ASN A 303 11.30 8.82 -3.97
C ASN A 303 10.99 8.74 -2.47
N ALA A 304 9.72 8.93 -2.10
CA ALA A 304 9.31 8.89 -0.70
C ALA A 304 9.46 7.49 -0.12
N THR A 305 9.15 6.44 -0.89
CA THR A 305 9.29 5.05 -0.43
C THR A 305 10.75 4.67 -0.27
N LYS A 306 11.61 5.07 -1.21
CA LYS A 306 13.07 4.87 -1.12
C LYS A 306 13.65 5.54 0.13
N ALA A 307 13.30 6.80 0.38
CA ALA A 307 13.74 7.53 1.56
C ALA A 307 13.17 6.91 2.86
N ALA A 308 11.90 6.48 2.85
CA ALA A 308 11.29 5.81 3.99
C ALA A 308 11.96 4.48 4.31
N ARG A 309 12.40 3.72 3.31
CA ARG A 309 13.19 2.50 3.49
C ARG A 309 14.50 2.77 4.20
N GLU A 310 15.25 3.79 3.77
CA GLU A 310 16.52 4.16 4.40
C GLU A 310 16.34 4.49 5.89
N ILE A 311 15.25 5.18 6.25
CA ILE A 311 14.90 5.50 7.64
C ILE A 311 14.45 4.23 8.40
N ALA A 312 13.55 3.43 7.81
CA ALA A 312 13.04 2.21 8.42
C ALA A 312 14.14 1.20 8.73
N GLU A 313 15.15 1.08 7.86
CA GLU A 313 16.33 0.22 8.08
C GLU A 313 17.12 0.61 9.35
N GLN A 314 17.03 1.87 9.79
CA GLN A 314 17.59 2.34 11.07
C GLN A 314 16.70 2.03 12.29
N ASN A 315 15.67 1.20 12.12
CA ASN A 315 14.68 0.83 13.14
C ASN A 315 13.76 1.99 13.55
N GLU A 316 13.46 2.90 12.62
CA GLU A 316 12.54 4.02 12.84
C GLU A 316 11.33 3.88 11.91
N PRO A 317 10.12 3.65 12.43
CA PRO A 317 8.96 3.43 11.58
C PRO A 317 8.61 4.71 10.80
N VAL A 318 8.10 4.52 9.58
CA VAL A 318 7.68 5.61 8.69
C VAL A 318 6.24 5.39 8.23
N LEU A 319 5.46 6.47 8.16
CA LEU A 319 4.13 6.50 7.56
C LEU A 319 4.17 7.35 6.30
N ILE A 320 3.84 6.73 5.17
CA ILE A 320 3.58 7.40 3.89
C ILE A 320 2.07 7.44 3.70
N GLU A 321 1.50 8.63 3.55
CA GLU A 321 0.11 8.81 3.11
C GLU A 321 0.10 9.22 1.63
N ALA A 322 -0.24 8.29 0.75
CA ALA A 322 -0.40 8.54 -0.67
C ALA A 322 -1.82 9.02 -0.97
N MET A 323 -1.94 10.28 -1.37
CA MET A 323 -3.21 10.89 -1.75
C MET A 323 -3.52 10.52 -3.20
N THR A 324 -4.61 9.80 -3.42
CA THR A 324 -5.00 9.32 -4.75
C THR A 324 -6.52 9.42 -4.91
N TYR A 325 -7.06 8.86 -5.98
CA TYR A 325 -8.49 8.77 -6.21
C TYR A 325 -8.87 7.39 -6.76
N ARG A 326 -9.87 6.76 -6.14
CA ARG A 326 -10.39 5.46 -6.59
C ARG A 326 -11.27 5.67 -7.81
N LEU A 327 -10.72 5.61 -9.02
CA LEU A 327 -11.49 5.83 -10.25
C LEU A 327 -12.55 4.73 -10.48
N GLY A 328 -12.23 3.48 -10.14
CA GLY A 328 -13.18 2.37 -10.21
C GLY A 328 -14.23 2.40 -9.09
N HIS A 329 -15.25 1.53 -9.20
CA HIS A 329 -16.12 1.21 -8.07
C HIS A 329 -15.32 0.62 -6.90
N HIS A 330 -15.92 0.52 -5.71
CA HIS A 330 -15.27 -0.21 -4.63
C HIS A 330 -14.99 -1.63 -5.08
N SER A 331 -16.00 -2.38 -5.52
CA SER A 331 -15.86 -3.74 -6.01
C SER A 331 -16.88 -4.04 -7.08
N THR A 332 -16.83 -5.23 -7.66
CA THR A 332 -17.91 -5.73 -8.50
C THR A 332 -19.25 -5.88 -7.75
N SER A 333 -19.24 -5.87 -6.42
CA SER A 333 -20.45 -5.88 -5.58
C SER A 333 -20.93 -4.47 -5.22
N ASP A 334 -20.30 -3.42 -5.74
CA ASP A 334 -20.58 -2.02 -5.43
C ASP A 334 -20.90 -1.23 -6.71
N ASP A 335 -21.87 -0.33 -6.62
CA ASP A 335 -22.13 0.68 -7.65
C ASP A 335 -21.90 2.06 -7.07
N SER A 336 -20.74 2.61 -7.37
CA SER A 336 -20.33 3.90 -6.84
C SER A 336 -21.12 5.09 -7.38
N SER A 337 -21.90 4.92 -8.44
CA SER A 337 -22.77 5.99 -8.95
C SER A 337 -23.89 6.34 -7.97
N ALA A 338 -24.16 5.47 -6.99
CA ALA A 338 -25.14 5.69 -5.94
C ALA A 338 -24.71 6.73 -4.88
N TYR A 339 -23.40 7.02 -4.74
CA TYR A 339 -22.88 7.90 -3.68
C TYR A 339 -21.75 8.85 -4.12
N ARG A 340 -21.31 8.80 -5.39
CA ARG A 340 -20.35 9.75 -5.96
C ARG A 340 -20.93 10.42 -7.18
N HIS A 341 -20.70 11.73 -7.31
CA HIS A 341 -21.13 12.47 -8.48
C HIS A 341 -20.27 12.10 -9.69
N SER A 342 -20.91 11.86 -10.84
CA SER A 342 -20.20 11.50 -12.08
C SER A 342 -19.21 12.57 -12.54
N GLU A 343 -19.49 13.85 -12.25
CA GLU A 343 -18.60 14.97 -12.56
C GLU A 343 -17.27 14.89 -11.79
N GLU A 344 -17.30 14.46 -10.53
CA GLU A 344 -16.11 14.26 -9.70
C GLU A 344 -15.22 13.17 -10.31
N VAL A 345 -15.80 12.01 -10.62
CA VAL A 345 -15.08 10.86 -11.22
C VAL A 345 -14.49 11.24 -12.57
N ASN A 346 -15.26 11.92 -13.43
CA ASN A 346 -14.78 12.39 -14.73
C ASN A 346 -13.66 13.42 -14.61
N THR A 347 -13.71 14.28 -13.60
CA THR A 347 -12.66 15.27 -13.33
C THR A 347 -11.34 14.57 -13.03
N TRP A 348 -11.33 13.57 -12.14
CA TRP A 348 -10.12 12.77 -11.87
C TRP A 348 -9.64 12.01 -13.10
N HIS A 349 -10.57 11.39 -13.84
CA HIS A 349 -10.23 10.62 -15.03
C HIS A 349 -9.55 11.46 -16.11
N GLN A 350 -9.99 12.70 -16.30
CA GLN A 350 -9.49 13.60 -17.33
C GLN A 350 -8.26 14.41 -16.90
N LYS A 351 -8.20 14.83 -15.62
CA LYS A 351 -7.18 15.79 -15.17
C LYS A 351 -5.95 15.12 -14.56
N ASP A 352 -6.08 13.99 -13.89
CA ASP A 352 -4.97 13.42 -13.11
C ASP A 352 -5.02 11.89 -13.10
N ASN A 353 -4.59 11.31 -14.22
CA ASN A 353 -4.43 9.86 -14.39
C ASN A 353 -2.94 9.49 -14.28
N PRO A 354 -2.54 8.61 -13.35
CA PRO A 354 -1.12 8.27 -13.14
C PRO A 354 -0.42 7.66 -14.36
N ILE A 355 -1.14 6.85 -15.15
CA ILE A 355 -0.60 6.23 -16.37
C ILE A 355 -0.33 7.29 -17.43
N VAL A 356 -1.30 8.18 -17.67
CA VAL A 356 -1.17 9.25 -18.67
C VAL A 356 -0.06 10.23 -18.28
N ARG A 357 -0.05 10.66 -17.02
CA ARG A 357 0.96 11.57 -16.47
C ARG A 357 2.37 11.02 -16.65
N PHE A 358 2.58 9.75 -16.30
CA PHE A 358 3.90 9.13 -16.45
C PHE A 358 4.27 8.84 -17.90
N ARG A 359 3.31 8.49 -18.76
CA ARG A 359 3.54 8.37 -20.22
C ARG A 359 4.09 9.66 -20.81
N ILE A 360 3.46 10.80 -20.50
CA ILE A 360 3.89 12.12 -20.99
C ILE A 360 5.34 12.42 -20.56
N ILE A 361 5.72 12.07 -19.33
CA ILE A 361 7.10 12.22 -18.84
C ILE A 361 8.07 11.39 -19.70
N LEU A 362 7.74 10.12 -19.97
CA LEU A 362 8.58 9.24 -20.77
C LEU A 362 8.69 9.70 -22.24
N GLU A 363 7.60 10.17 -22.82
CA GLU A 363 7.57 10.73 -24.18
C GLU A 363 8.43 11.99 -24.29
N ASN A 364 8.29 12.93 -23.33
CA ASN A 364 9.09 14.15 -23.29
C ASN A 364 10.60 13.89 -23.12
N LYS A 365 10.97 12.76 -22.47
CA LYS A 365 12.37 12.33 -22.34
C LYS A 365 12.86 11.51 -23.54
N GLY A 366 12.00 11.19 -24.51
CA GLY A 366 12.33 10.31 -25.65
C GLY A 366 12.59 8.86 -25.24
N TRP A 367 12.02 8.43 -24.11
CA TRP A 367 12.21 7.10 -23.55
C TRP A 367 11.11 6.11 -23.95
N TRP A 368 9.98 6.65 -24.40
CA TRP A 368 8.80 5.92 -24.86
C TRP A 368 8.15 6.71 -25.99
N SER A 369 7.51 6.02 -26.92
CA SER A 369 6.80 6.61 -28.05
C SER A 369 5.36 6.12 -28.13
N ASN A 370 4.51 6.90 -28.82
CA ASN A 370 3.13 6.50 -29.07
C ASN A 370 3.01 5.18 -29.83
N GLU A 371 3.95 4.87 -30.74
CA GLU A 371 3.98 3.58 -31.45
C GLU A 371 4.30 2.41 -30.51
N GLU A 372 5.28 2.58 -29.63
CA GLU A 372 5.60 1.60 -28.58
C GLU A 372 4.41 1.41 -27.62
N ASP A 373 3.72 2.49 -27.25
CA ASP A 373 2.56 2.48 -26.36
C ASP A 373 1.41 1.64 -26.95
N ILE A 374 1.01 1.94 -28.19
CA ILE A 374 -0.06 1.22 -28.90
C ILE A 374 0.32 -0.26 -29.06
N THR A 375 1.56 -0.53 -29.45
CA THR A 375 2.06 -1.89 -29.65
C THR A 375 2.05 -2.68 -28.34
N TYR A 376 2.53 -2.07 -27.26
CA TYR A 376 2.59 -2.70 -25.95
C TYR A 376 1.19 -3.00 -25.40
N GLN A 377 0.27 -2.03 -25.45
CA GLN A 377 -1.12 -2.21 -25.01
C GLN A 377 -1.82 -3.34 -25.78
N LYS A 378 -1.62 -3.42 -27.10
CA LYS A 378 -2.17 -4.52 -27.91
C LYS A 378 -1.61 -5.88 -27.50
N ASN A 379 -0.30 -5.96 -27.30
CA ASN A 379 0.37 -7.22 -26.96
C ASN A 379 0.00 -7.70 -25.55
N ILE A 380 0.02 -6.81 -24.56
CA ILE A 380 -0.28 -7.17 -23.18
C ILE A 380 -1.76 -7.56 -23.02
N ARG A 381 -2.69 -6.87 -23.71
CA ARG A 381 -4.09 -7.28 -23.73
C ARG A 381 -4.28 -8.69 -24.29
N LYS A 382 -3.53 -9.05 -25.34
CA LYS A 382 -3.53 -10.40 -25.91
C LYS A 382 -3.00 -11.42 -24.90
N GLU A 383 -1.86 -11.13 -24.26
CA GLU A 383 -1.25 -12.00 -23.25
C GLU A 383 -2.17 -12.23 -22.05
N VAL A 384 -2.79 -11.17 -21.52
CA VAL A 384 -3.78 -11.24 -20.44
C VAL A 384 -4.97 -12.10 -20.83
N MET A 385 -5.50 -11.92 -22.04
CA MET A 385 -6.62 -12.72 -22.55
C MET A 385 -6.24 -14.19 -22.73
N GLU A 386 -5.03 -14.48 -23.22
CA GLU A 386 -4.53 -15.85 -23.34
C GLU A 386 -4.37 -16.52 -21.97
N ALA A 387 -3.77 -15.83 -21.00
CA ALA A 387 -3.64 -16.31 -19.62
C ALA A 387 -5.02 -16.57 -18.98
N PHE A 388 -5.98 -15.67 -19.19
CA PHE A 388 -7.36 -15.79 -18.74
C PHE A 388 -8.04 -17.05 -19.32
N LEU A 389 -8.03 -17.20 -20.64
CA LEU A 389 -8.64 -18.34 -21.34
C LEU A 389 -7.95 -19.67 -21.00
N ASN A 390 -6.65 -19.65 -20.70
CA ASN A 390 -5.93 -20.83 -20.23
C ASN A 390 -6.33 -21.20 -18.81
N ALA A 391 -6.43 -20.21 -17.89
CA ALA A 391 -6.86 -20.44 -16.51
C ALA A 391 -8.29 -20.99 -16.40
N GLU A 392 -9.19 -20.56 -17.29
CA GLU A 392 -10.58 -21.03 -17.36
C GLU A 392 -10.69 -22.54 -17.67
N LYS A 393 -9.74 -23.09 -18.42
CA LYS A 393 -9.73 -24.51 -18.82
C LYS A 393 -9.15 -25.44 -17.76
N VAL A 394 -8.46 -24.89 -16.77
CA VAL A 394 -7.87 -25.68 -15.68
C VAL A 394 -8.99 -26.10 -14.72
N PRO A 395 -9.09 -27.39 -14.35
CA PRO A 395 -10.08 -27.82 -13.36
C PRO A 395 -9.83 -27.16 -12.00
N LYS A 396 -10.83 -27.18 -11.13
CA LYS A 396 -10.69 -26.82 -9.71
C LYS A 396 -9.78 -27.83 -9.01
N PRO A 397 -9.11 -27.46 -7.91
CA PRO A 397 -8.32 -28.39 -7.09
C PRO A 397 -9.17 -29.60 -6.70
N ASN A 398 -8.55 -30.74 -6.39
CA ASN A 398 -9.30 -31.89 -5.89
C ASN A 398 -10.18 -31.49 -4.69
N ILE A 399 -11.44 -31.92 -4.66
CA ILE A 399 -12.39 -31.50 -3.61
C ILE A 399 -11.91 -31.84 -2.20
N LEU A 400 -11.16 -32.93 -2.02
CA LEU A 400 -10.62 -33.35 -0.72
C LEU A 400 -9.51 -32.42 -0.22
N SER A 401 -8.93 -31.57 -1.07
CA SER A 401 -7.93 -30.57 -0.66
C SER A 401 -8.49 -29.49 0.27
N MET A 402 -9.83 -29.41 0.41
CA MET A 402 -10.46 -28.52 1.37
C MET A 402 -10.11 -28.84 2.84
N PHE A 403 -9.65 -30.08 3.11
CA PHE A 403 -9.21 -30.51 4.44
C PHE A 403 -7.70 -30.29 4.67
N ASP A 404 -6.94 -30.05 3.61
CA ASP A 404 -5.48 -29.89 3.69
C ASP A 404 -5.11 -28.51 4.26
N ASP A 405 -3.95 -28.43 4.90
CA ASP A 405 -3.35 -27.21 5.47
C ASP A 405 -4.13 -26.51 6.59
N VAL A 406 -5.23 -27.08 7.08
CA VAL A 406 -5.91 -26.59 8.31
C VAL A 406 -4.95 -26.66 9.50
N TYR A 407 -4.21 -27.75 9.58
CA TYR A 407 -3.06 -27.95 10.44
C TYR A 407 -1.91 -28.50 9.59
N LYS A 408 -0.67 -28.45 10.11
CA LYS A 408 0.48 -29.08 9.46
C LYS A 408 0.29 -30.59 9.25
N GLU A 409 -0.28 -31.25 10.26
CA GLU A 409 -0.67 -32.66 10.21
C GLU A 409 -2.17 -32.75 10.49
N MET A 410 -2.92 -33.42 9.61
CA MET A 410 -4.36 -33.53 9.72
C MET A 410 -4.74 -34.30 11.00
N PRO A 411 -5.46 -33.67 11.96
CA PRO A 411 -5.90 -34.37 13.15
C PRO A 411 -6.88 -35.49 12.79
N LYS A 412 -6.92 -36.56 13.59
CA LYS A 412 -7.79 -37.72 13.35
C LYS A 412 -9.24 -37.35 13.07
N ILE A 413 -9.80 -36.41 13.83
CA ILE A 413 -11.19 -35.97 13.66
C ILE A 413 -11.44 -35.27 12.29
N LEU A 414 -10.43 -34.59 11.75
CA LEU A 414 -10.51 -33.96 10.43
C LEU A 414 -10.36 -35.01 9.32
N GLN A 415 -9.55 -36.04 9.55
CA GLN A 415 -9.46 -37.20 8.67
C GLN A 415 -10.79 -37.97 8.62
N GLU A 416 -11.45 -38.18 9.77
CA GLU A 416 -12.78 -38.82 9.84
C GLU A 416 -13.80 -38.02 8.99
N GLN A 417 -13.82 -36.68 9.09
CA GLN A 417 -14.68 -35.83 8.24
C GLN A 417 -14.34 -35.92 6.74
N ARG A 418 -13.06 -36.00 6.39
CA ARG A 418 -12.60 -36.19 5.02
C ARG A 418 -13.10 -37.51 4.44
N ASP A 419 -13.02 -38.59 5.22
CA ASP A 419 -13.49 -39.91 4.83
C ASP A 419 -15.02 -39.96 4.71
N GLU A 420 -15.75 -39.30 5.62
CA GLU A 420 -17.21 -39.10 5.51
C GLU A 420 -17.59 -38.40 4.20
N LEU A 421 -16.84 -37.39 3.75
CA LEU A 421 -17.09 -36.75 2.45
C LEU A 421 -16.86 -37.72 1.28
N VAL A 422 -15.82 -38.56 1.34
CA VAL A 422 -15.59 -39.58 0.30
C VAL A 422 -16.79 -40.53 0.22
N GLU A 423 -17.28 -41.04 1.35
CA GLU A 423 -18.48 -41.88 1.39
C GLU A 423 -19.71 -41.15 0.85
N HIS A 424 -19.88 -39.87 1.21
CA HIS A 424 -20.97 -39.04 0.70
C HIS A 424 -20.92 -38.89 -0.82
N LEU A 425 -19.75 -38.58 -1.39
CA LEU A 425 -19.58 -38.38 -2.83
C LEU A 425 -19.74 -39.69 -3.61
N ASN A 426 -19.34 -40.83 -3.04
CA ASN A 426 -19.62 -42.14 -3.64
C ASN A 426 -21.13 -42.42 -3.77
N LYS A 427 -21.93 -41.98 -2.81
CA LYS A 427 -23.39 -42.20 -2.80
C LYS A 427 -24.19 -41.11 -3.53
N TYR A 428 -23.75 -39.86 -3.45
CA TYR A 428 -24.49 -38.67 -3.85
C TYR A 428 -23.75 -37.78 -4.86
N GLY A 429 -22.57 -38.19 -5.36
CA GLY A 429 -21.71 -37.38 -6.21
C GLY A 429 -22.36 -36.86 -7.50
N LYS A 430 -23.40 -37.53 -8.01
CA LYS A 430 -24.21 -37.05 -9.15
C LYS A 430 -24.91 -35.70 -8.92
N TYR A 431 -25.07 -35.30 -7.66
CA TYR A 431 -25.66 -34.00 -7.28
C TYR A 431 -24.60 -32.90 -7.10
N TYR A 432 -23.32 -33.22 -7.27
CA TYR A 432 -22.19 -32.31 -7.13
C TYR A 432 -21.53 -32.06 -8.49
N PRO A 433 -20.88 -30.89 -8.69
CA PRO A 433 -20.23 -30.53 -9.95
C PRO A 433 -18.86 -31.22 -10.15
N MET A 434 -18.79 -32.53 -9.90
CA MET A 434 -17.53 -33.29 -9.81
C MET A 434 -16.66 -33.15 -11.06
N LYS A 435 -17.25 -33.15 -12.25
CA LYS A 435 -16.55 -33.01 -13.55
C LYS A 435 -15.63 -31.78 -13.68
N ASN A 436 -15.78 -30.78 -12.80
CA ASN A 436 -14.98 -29.57 -12.81
C ASN A 436 -13.75 -29.67 -11.88
N PHE A 437 -13.63 -30.71 -11.06
CA PHE A 437 -12.59 -30.89 -10.05
C PHE A 437 -11.56 -31.91 -10.52
N GLU A 438 -10.30 -31.68 -10.15
CA GLU A 438 -9.19 -32.57 -10.48
C GLU A 438 -9.31 -33.93 -9.76
N GLY A 439 -9.10 -35.02 -10.49
CA GLY A 439 -9.23 -36.39 -9.95
C GLY A 439 -10.66 -36.84 -9.64
N SER A 440 -11.66 -36.21 -10.26
CA SER A 440 -13.07 -36.61 -10.19
C SER A 440 -13.42 -37.89 -10.94
#